data_AF-A0A2Z6EVA5-F1
#
_entry.id   AF-A0A2Z6EVA5-F1
#
_cell.length_a   1.000
_cell.length_b   1.000
_cell.length_c   1.000
_cell.angle_alpha   90.00
_cell.angle_beta   90.00
_cell.angle_gamma   90.00
#
_symmetry.space_group_name_H-M   'P 1'
#
loop_
_entity.id
_entity.type
_entity.pdbx_description
1 polymer ?
#
loop_
_entity_poly.entity_id
_entity_poly.type
_entity_poly.pdbx_seq_one_letter_code
_entity_poly.pdbx_strand_id
1 'polypeptide(L)'
;MDLVVNELGARVALKTLQAMFAQARTAAGLCAEEYQFRDLRAKAGTDKAELSGDIRRAQKQLGHTSIKMTEHYVRNRWGEKV
;
A
#
# COMPACT_ATOMS: atom_id res chain seq x y z
N MET A 1 22.51 -2.61 -11.94
CA MET A 1 21.58 -3.69 -11.54
C MET A 1 20.27 -3.04 -11.18
N ASP A 2 19.25 -3.17 -12.02
CA ASP A 2 17.91 -2.69 -11.73
C ASP A 2 17.16 -3.76 -10.92
N LEU A 3 16.58 -3.38 -9.78
CA LEU A 3 15.91 -4.31 -8.86
C LEU A 3 14.53 -4.77 -9.38
N VAL A 4 13.88 -3.94 -10.20
CA VAL A 4 12.54 -4.19 -10.73
C VAL A 4 12.58 -4.00 -12.25
N VAL A 5 12.36 -5.10 -12.97
CA VAL A 5 12.39 -5.17 -14.43
C VAL A 5 11.10 -5.75 -14.99
N ASN A 6 10.80 -5.44 -16.25
CA ASN A 6 9.69 -6.02 -16.99
C ASN A 6 10.08 -7.37 -17.61
N GLU A 7 9.15 -7.97 -18.35
CA GLU A 7 9.33 -9.27 -19.04
C GLU A 7 10.48 -9.28 -20.07
N LEU A 8 10.90 -8.09 -20.54
CA LEU A 8 12.01 -7.90 -21.46
C LEU A 8 13.34 -7.60 -20.75
N GLY A 9 13.36 -7.67 -19.41
CA GLY A 9 14.53 -7.32 -18.60
C GLY A 9 14.83 -5.82 -18.49
N ALA A 10 13.94 -4.96 -18.98
CA ALA A 10 14.11 -3.51 -18.93
C ALA A 10 13.58 -2.94 -17.61
N ARG A 11 14.21 -1.89 -17.09
CA ARG A 11 13.76 -1.17 -15.89
C ARG A 11 12.28 -0.77 -16.01
N VAL A 12 11.51 -1.04 -14.96
CA VAL A 12 10.10 -0.62 -14.92
C VAL A 12 10.00 0.89 -14.68
N ALA A 13 9.33 1.59 -15.60
CA ALA A 13 9.01 3.01 -15.46
C ALA A 13 7.74 3.22 -14.62
N LEU A 14 7.55 4.45 -14.11
CA LEU A 14 6.36 4.81 -13.32
C LEU A 14 5.04 4.51 -14.05
N LYS A 15 4.96 4.85 -15.34
CA LYS A 15 3.77 4.61 -16.16
C LYS A 15 3.44 3.12 -16.29
N THR A 16 4.47 2.28 -16.39
CA THR A 16 4.31 0.82 -16.44
C THR A 16 3.76 0.30 -15.11
N LEU A 17 4.29 0.73 -13.97
CA LEU A 17 3.75 0.37 -12.66
C LEU A 17 2.28 0.79 -12.50
N GLN A 18 1.94 2.01 -12.93
CA GLN A 18 0.56 2.49 -12.89
C GLN A 18 -0.38 1.64 -13.77
N ALA A 19 0.07 1.24 -14.96
CA ALA A 19 -0.70 0.38 -15.85
C ALA A 19 -0.89 -1.03 -15.26
N MET A 20 0.16 -1.63 -14.69
CA MET A 20 0.09 -2.92 -14.00
C MET A 20 -0.91 -2.87 -12.84
N PHE A 21 -0.91 -1.78 -12.04
CA PHE A 21 -1.90 -1.60 -10.98
C PHE A 21 -3.32 -1.47 -11.52
N ALA A 22 -3.53 -0.70 -12.59
CA ALA A 22 -4.85 -0.53 -13.20
C ALA A 22 -5.41 -1.88 -13.71
N GLN A 23 -4.55 -2.72 -14.30
CA GLN A 23 -4.92 -4.08 -14.72
C GLN A 23 -5.29 -4.96 -13.52
N ALA A 24 -4.44 -4.98 -12.47
CA ALA A 24 -4.72 -5.75 -11.26
C ALA A 24 -6.02 -5.31 -10.58
N ARG A 25 -6.29 -4.00 -10.53
CA ARG A 25 -7.51 -3.43 -9.98
C ARG A 25 -8.75 -3.85 -10.77
N THR A 26 -8.67 -3.80 -12.10
CA THR A 26 -9.76 -4.24 -12.99
C THR A 26 -10.04 -5.74 -12.82
N ALA A 27 -8.99 -6.56 -12.72
CA ALA A 27 -9.12 -8.00 -12.48
C ALA A 27 -9.74 -8.32 -11.11
N ALA A 28 -9.55 -7.46 -10.12
CA ALA A 28 -10.18 -7.56 -8.80
C ALA A 28 -11.62 -7.01 -8.76
N GLY A 29 -12.16 -6.47 -9.87
CA GLY A 29 -13.50 -5.89 -9.93
C GLY A 29 -13.66 -4.57 -9.20
N LEU A 30 -12.57 -3.81 -9.01
CA LEU A 30 -12.57 -2.54 -8.27
C LEU A 30 -12.56 -1.34 -9.22
N CYS A 31 -13.33 -0.29 -8.92
CA CYS A 31 -13.30 0.96 -9.69
C CYS A 31 -12.11 1.85 -9.28
N ALA A 32 -11.74 2.78 -10.16
CA ALA A 32 -10.58 3.63 -9.94
C ALA A 32 -10.80 4.66 -8.83
N GLU A 33 -12.06 5.06 -8.67
CA GLU A 33 -12.57 5.99 -7.68
C GLU A 33 -12.61 5.35 -6.30
N GLU A 34 -12.80 4.04 -6.24
CA GLU A 34 -12.90 3.25 -5.00
C GLU A 34 -11.52 2.84 -4.45
N TYR A 35 -10.57 2.54 -5.35
CA TYR A 35 -9.25 2.06 -4.94
C TYR A 35 -8.12 2.63 -5.79
N GLN A 36 -7.32 3.51 -5.19
CA GLN A 36 -6.19 4.17 -5.83
C GLN A 36 -4.87 3.50 -5.43
N PHE A 37 -3.81 3.69 -6.23
CA PHE A 37 -2.52 3.05 -5.99
C PHE A 37 -1.92 3.40 -4.62
N ARG A 38 -2.14 4.64 -4.16
CA ARG A 38 -1.72 5.11 -2.83
C ARG A 38 -2.42 4.38 -1.67
N ASP A 39 -3.57 3.76 -1.90
CA ASP A 39 -4.28 3.01 -0.86
C ASP A 39 -3.56 1.73 -0.46
N LEU A 40 -2.68 1.19 -1.31
CA LEU A 40 -1.78 0.10 -0.95
C LEU A 40 -0.87 0.49 0.22
N ARG A 41 -0.44 1.75 0.29
CA ARG A 41 0.41 2.24 1.39
C ARG A 41 -0.34 2.27 2.71
N ALA A 42 -1.59 2.76 2.70
CA ALA A 42 -2.45 2.74 3.89
C ALA A 42 -2.76 1.30 4.34
N LYS A 43 -3.06 0.40 3.39
CA LYS A 43 -3.27 -1.03 3.67
C LYS A 43 -2.03 -1.68 4.28
N ALA A 44 -0.85 -1.46 3.70
CA ALA A 44 0.41 -2.01 4.20
C ALA A 44 0.77 -1.51 5.61
N GLY A 45 0.48 -0.23 5.91
CA GLY A 45 0.65 0.34 7.25
C GLY A 45 -0.30 -0.31 8.27
N THR A 46 -1.56 -0.47 7.89
CA THR A 46 -2.58 -1.13 8.71
C THR A 46 -2.20 -2.57 9.03
N ASP A 47 -1.87 -3.36 8.01
CA ASP A 47 -1.44 -4.75 8.17
C ASP A 47 -0.23 -4.87 9.09
N LYS A 48 0.70 -3.93 8.99
CA LYS A 48 1.88 -3.94 9.86
C LYS A 48 1.52 -3.67 11.30
N ALA A 49 0.67 -2.69 11.56
CA ALA A 49 0.21 -2.37 12.91
C ALA A 49 -0.51 -3.58 13.52
N GLU A 50 -1.44 -4.19 12.80
CA GLU A 50 -2.20 -5.36 13.25
C GLU A 50 -1.32 -6.58 13.51
N LEU A 51 -0.51 -7.00 12.51
CA LEU A 51 0.33 -8.19 12.61
C LEU A 51 1.39 -8.09 13.71
N SER A 52 1.74 -6.86 14.13
CA SER A 52 2.75 -6.65 15.15
C SER A 52 2.22 -6.21 16.50
N GLY A 53 0.95 -5.80 16.58
CA GLY A 53 0.37 -5.17 17.77
C GLY A 53 1.03 -3.83 18.15
N ASP A 54 1.83 -3.23 17.27
CA ASP A 54 2.62 -2.03 17.56
C ASP A 54 2.62 -1.04 16.38
N ILE A 55 1.94 0.09 16.57
CA ILE A 55 1.86 1.18 15.58
C ILE A 55 3.22 1.78 15.24
N ARG A 56 4.23 1.69 16.11
CA ARG A 56 5.59 2.21 15.84
C ARG A 56 6.28 1.41 14.73
N ARG A 57 5.93 0.12 14.59
CA ARG A 57 6.43 -0.69 13.47
C ARG A 57 5.81 -0.26 12.15
N ALA A 58 4.53 0.11 12.15
CA ALA A 58 3.89 0.74 11.00
C ALA A 58 4.50 2.12 10.70
N GLN A 59 4.78 2.95 11.71
CA GLN A 59 5.44 4.25 11.54
C GLN A 59 6.79 4.08 10.83
N LYS A 60 7.62 3.13 11.29
CA LYS A 60 8.93 2.85 10.70
C LYS A 60 8.81 2.37 9.26
N GLN A 61 7.83 1.50 8.95
CA GLN A 61 7.59 1.00 7.60
C GLN A 61 7.10 2.11 6.64
N LEU A 62 6.24 3.00 7.13
CA LEU A 62 5.75 4.12 6.34
C LEU A 62 6.80 5.24 6.25
N GLY A 63 7.77 5.30 7.15
CA GLY A 63 8.75 6.40 7.20
C GLY A 63 8.12 7.71 7.65
N HIS A 64 7.17 7.66 8.59
CA HIS A 64 6.54 8.85 9.13
C HIS A 64 7.30 9.40 10.34
N THR A 65 7.40 10.72 10.43
CA THR A 65 8.09 11.40 11.54
C THR A 65 7.37 11.23 12.88
N SER A 66 6.04 11.16 12.88
CA SER A 66 5.24 11.03 14.09
C SER A 66 4.24 9.87 14.04
N ILE A 67 3.87 9.37 15.22
CA ILE A 67 2.82 8.36 15.38
C ILE A 67 1.47 8.91 14.90
N LYS A 68 1.16 10.18 15.21
CA LYS A 68 -0.07 10.84 14.76
C LYS A 68 -0.27 10.79 13.24
N MET A 69 0.79 10.98 12.46
CA MET A 69 0.72 10.81 11.00
C MET A 69 0.44 9.35 10.61
N THR A 70 0.98 8.39 11.36
CA THR A 70 0.74 6.96 11.12
C THR A 70 -0.70 6.58 11.42
N GLU A 71 -1.30 7.13 12.47
CA GLU A 71 -2.74 6.94 12.79
C GLU A 71 -3.65 7.37 11.64
N HIS A 72 -3.29 8.43 10.88
CA HIS A 72 -4.06 8.83 9.69
C HIS A 72 -3.99 7.84 8.52
N TYR A 73 -2.94 7.03 8.45
CA TYR A 73 -2.72 6.06 7.37
C TYR A 73 -3.15 4.63 7.75
N VAL A 74 -3.19 4.31 9.04
CA VAL A 74 -3.76 3.07 9.57
C VAL A 74 -5.28 3.22 9.58
N ARG A 75 -6.00 2.26 9.01
CA ARG A 75 -7.47 2.29 8.91
C ARG A 75 -8.08 1.24 9.83
N ASN A 76 -9.21 1.56 10.45
CA ASN A 76 -10.00 0.58 11.20
C ASN A 76 -10.55 -0.47 10.25
N ARG A 77 -10.50 -1.73 10.65
CA ARG A 77 -10.99 -2.84 9.82
C ARG A 77 -12.46 -3.10 10.11
N TRP A 78 -13.23 -3.43 9.08
CA TRP A 78 -14.59 -3.94 9.29
C TRP A 78 -14.52 -5.25 10.09
N GLY A 79 -15.15 -5.27 11.26
CA GLY A 79 -15.18 -6.42 12.18
C GLY A 79 -14.16 -6.36 13.33
N GLU A 80 -13.38 -5.29 13.44
CA GLU A 80 -12.53 -5.06 14.62
C GLU A 80 -13.42 -4.82 15.85
N LYS A 81 -13.33 -5.67 16.87
CA LYS A 81 -14.15 -5.56 18.08
C LYS A 81 -13.76 -4.29 18.84
N VAL A 82 -14.75 -3.42 19.06
CA VAL A 82 -14.69 -2.31 20.02
C VAL A 82 -14.92 -2.85 21.43
#